data_AF-A0A2S8J0V2-F1
#
_entry.id   AF-A0A2S8J0V2-F1
#
_cell.length_a   1.000
_cell.length_b   1.000
_cell.length_c   1.000
_cell.angle_alpha   90.00
_cell.angle_beta   90.00
_cell.angle_gamma   90.00
#
_symmetry.space_group_name_H-M   'P 1'
#
loop_
_entity.id
_entity.type
_entity.pdbx_description
1 polymer ?
#
loop_
_entity_poly.entity_id
_entity_poly.type
_entity_poly.pdbx_seq_one_letter_code
_entity_poly.pdbx_strand_id
1 'polypeptide(L)'
;MAVDDATGEHIGLDDVDIRVGWLLDLIAAAGGELVSRLWHPATFDVLAAGRDRQDRRLPTQGHVAAARLGWTPRYLDGAYVPSRVTRVVTAQVMATLRTLTYRDSAITALSARFDPATGSLAPPTGSAEYVPPGFARGVQRQLAARARRDGGAPAGRVRITDLQEPPQTSAMARLSAADRQLARITAADRELMLTVKLPTSPAPAVRAQWRSIRLTAAIPEHLRGRTITDWHLPTLVLDRRGLLWRCAGTELAPAADLMAGTVAVGVDWSPTSLGAAAITADNPEGLVSDYRGWTYDDRGLGIKLARLQAEGQLLHAKAARLTRLAATAPPEVRAQLEEKIAVLDTHRTAVGVKRGKINRELAFHFARQVTDYAAAADAEMIAVEDLTTLETRGHGRVNNNRAAQSARRRAVAALAHTAAGVGVPVVSVPARGSSAQCPGCDQPLARPGGYHTAWCPGCRVGGNRDHLAGVNLAKRALLGKNKVTRRRGQLPAIRVAEHAPVRQCRDKHAPTPSRPRHRRVRRSRPTVTPRLGVTPKQHVPASQASVWDTVKPTPPHGDAGSRDTRTSPTPATPVADSTRST
;
A
#
# COMPACT_ATOMS: atom_id res chain seq x y z
N MET A 1 24.74 -1.07 -23.24
CA MET A 1 25.86 -0.37 -23.90
C MET A 1 25.74 1.13 -23.62
N ALA A 2 26.87 1.83 -23.47
CA ALA A 2 26.90 3.29 -23.34
C ALA A 2 27.93 3.87 -24.30
N VAL A 3 27.55 4.92 -25.03
CA VAL A 3 28.44 5.64 -25.95
C VAL A 3 28.24 7.15 -25.82
N ASP A 4 29.29 7.92 -26.06
CA ASP A 4 29.18 9.36 -26.26
C ASP A 4 28.36 9.62 -27.54
N ASP A 5 27.35 10.47 -27.46
CA ASP A 5 26.41 10.68 -28.58
C ASP A 5 27.06 11.46 -29.74
N ALA A 6 28.12 12.24 -29.46
CA ALA A 6 28.83 13.03 -30.45
C ALA A 6 30.01 12.26 -31.06
N THR A 7 30.82 11.59 -30.24
CA THR A 7 32.02 10.89 -30.74
C THR A 7 31.76 9.42 -31.11
N GLY A 8 30.69 8.82 -30.59
CA GLY A 8 30.43 7.39 -30.72
C GLY A 8 31.34 6.50 -29.87
N GLU A 9 32.25 7.09 -29.09
CA GLU A 9 33.18 6.36 -28.25
C GLU A 9 32.46 5.61 -27.13
N HIS A 10 32.92 4.40 -26.84
CA HIS A 10 32.39 3.60 -25.75
C HIS A 10 32.72 4.22 -24.40
N ILE A 11 31.72 4.26 -23.51
CA ILE A 11 31.85 4.70 -22.12
C ILE A 11 31.66 3.48 -21.23
N GLY A 12 32.57 3.27 -20.27
CA GLY A 12 32.46 2.21 -19.27
C GLY A 12 31.19 2.35 -18.43
N LEU A 13 30.60 1.25 -17.98
CA LEU A 13 29.39 1.30 -17.16
C LEU A 13 29.65 1.97 -15.80
N ASP A 14 30.83 1.76 -15.22
CA ASP A 14 31.24 2.41 -13.98
C ASP A 14 31.33 3.94 -14.16
N ASP A 15 31.85 4.41 -15.30
CA ASP A 15 31.89 5.84 -15.64
C ASP A 15 30.47 6.41 -15.82
N VAL A 16 29.55 5.64 -16.40
CA VAL A 16 28.15 6.05 -16.49
C VAL A 16 27.53 6.18 -15.10
N ASP A 17 27.76 5.22 -14.22
CA ASP A 17 27.25 5.25 -12.86
C ASP A 17 27.80 6.45 -12.08
N ILE A 18 29.09 6.76 -12.23
CA ILE A 18 29.73 7.96 -11.66
C ILE A 18 29.05 9.23 -12.17
N ARG A 19 28.91 9.38 -13.50
CA ARG A 19 28.31 10.57 -14.12
C ARG A 19 26.83 10.75 -13.75
N VAL A 20 26.08 9.65 -13.66
CA VAL A 20 24.71 9.68 -13.15
C VAL A 20 24.70 10.06 -11.67
N GLY A 21 25.63 9.53 -10.87
CA GLY A 21 25.78 9.87 -9.45
C GLY A 21 25.90 11.38 -9.25
N TRP A 22 26.81 12.03 -10.00
CA TRP A 22 26.95 13.48 -9.98
C TRP A 22 25.66 14.23 -10.34
N LEU A 23 24.90 13.77 -11.35
CA LEU A 23 23.59 14.34 -11.67
C LEU A 23 22.59 14.17 -10.50
N LEU A 24 22.53 12.99 -9.91
CA LEU A 24 21.61 12.68 -8.82
C LEU A 24 21.93 13.49 -7.55
N ASP A 25 23.22 13.67 -7.24
CA ASP A 25 23.69 14.46 -6.12
C ASP A 25 23.36 15.94 -6.30
N LEU A 26 23.60 16.50 -7.51
CA LEU A 26 23.19 17.87 -7.85
C LEU A 26 21.69 18.07 -7.66
N ILE A 27 20.86 17.13 -8.12
CA ILE A 27 19.40 17.21 -7.97
C ILE A 27 18.97 17.08 -6.50
N ALA A 28 19.56 16.14 -5.76
CA ALA A 28 19.22 15.89 -4.37
C ALA A 28 19.58 17.08 -3.48
N ALA A 29 20.80 17.62 -3.65
CA ALA A 29 21.29 18.77 -2.91
C ALA A 29 20.47 20.04 -3.19
N ALA A 30 20.29 20.40 -4.47
CA ALA A 30 19.51 21.58 -4.84
C ALA A 30 18.02 21.46 -4.46
N GLY A 31 17.46 20.25 -4.60
CA GLY A 31 16.10 19.97 -4.16
C GLY A 31 15.95 20.06 -2.64
N GLY A 32 16.93 19.54 -1.90
CA GLY A 32 16.96 19.56 -0.44
C GLY A 32 17.05 20.99 0.10
N GLU A 33 17.95 21.80 -0.46
CA GLU A 33 18.04 23.24 -0.17
C GLU A 33 16.70 23.94 -0.39
N LEU A 34 16.10 23.77 -1.57
CA LEU A 34 14.85 24.44 -1.93
C LEU A 34 13.69 24.01 -1.01
N VAL A 35 13.58 22.71 -0.71
CA VAL A 35 12.56 22.20 0.22
C VAL A 35 12.74 22.81 1.60
N SER A 36 13.96 22.78 2.15
CA SER A 36 14.25 23.31 3.48
C SER A 36 13.93 24.80 3.56
N ARG A 37 14.31 25.59 2.55
CA ARG A 37 14.01 27.02 2.50
C ARG A 37 12.52 27.32 2.38
N LEU A 38 11.78 26.49 1.66
CA LEU A 38 10.33 26.64 1.50
C LEU A 38 9.52 25.95 2.61
N TRP A 39 10.15 25.34 3.61
CA TRP A 39 9.47 24.62 4.69
C TRP A 39 8.93 25.56 5.77
N HIS A 40 8.00 26.43 5.39
CA HIS A 40 7.32 27.35 6.31
C HIS A 40 5.83 27.50 5.94
N PRO A 41 4.95 27.88 6.90
CA PRO A 41 3.51 27.98 6.69
C PRO A 41 3.08 28.76 5.44
N ALA A 42 3.68 29.94 5.21
CA ALA A 42 3.31 30.80 4.07
C ALA A 42 3.47 30.11 2.70
N THR A 43 4.39 29.15 2.55
CA THR A 43 4.53 28.36 1.31
C THR A 43 3.26 27.53 1.06
N PHE A 44 2.76 26.88 2.11
CA PHE A 44 1.56 26.06 2.02
C PHE A 44 0.32 26.89 1.78
N ASP A 45 0.26 28.11 2.33
CA ASP A 45 -0.85 29.05 2.09
C ASP A 45 -0.92 29.47 0.61
N VAL A 46 0.22 29.80 0.00
CA VAL A 46 0.31 30.10 -1.45
C VAL A 46 -0.13 28.91 -2.31
N LEU A 47 0.32 27.70 -1.95
CA LEU A 47 -0.04 26.49 -2.69
C LEU A 47 -1.51 26.11 -2.51
N ALA A 48 -2.08 26.33 -1.33
CA ALA A 48 -3.48 26.06 -1.03
C ALA A 48 -4.40 27.03 -1.75
N ALA A 49 -4.04 28.32 -1.81
CA ALA A 49 -4.75 29.33 -2.60
C ALA A 49 -4.74 28.98 -4.10
N GLY A 50 -3.68 28.31 -4.57
CA GLY A 50 -3.56 27.89 -5.97
C GLY A 50 -3.40 29.07 -6.93
N ARG A 51 -2.99 30.24 -6.42
CA ARG A 51 -2.83 31.50 -7.15
C ARG A 51 -1.50 32.18 -6.83
N ASP A 52 -1.00 33.00 -7.75
CA ASP A 52 0.18 33.84 -7.52
C ASP A 52 -0.20 35.20 -6.88
N ARG A 53 0.80 36.07 -6.70
CA ARG A 53 0.60 37.41 -6.11
C ARG A 53 -0.26 38.35 -6.98
N GLN A 54 -0.48 38.00 -8.24
CA GLN A 54 -1.35 38.73 -9.18
C GLN A 54 -2.71 38.03 -9.35
N ASP A 55 -3.09 37.17 -8.40
CA ASP A 55 -4.34 36.39 -8.41
C ASP A 55 -4.47 35.41 -9.60
N ARG A 56 -3.39 35.10 -10.33
CA ARG A 56 -3.45 34.19 -11.48
C ARG A 56 -3.34 32.74 -11.01
N ARG A 57 -4.18 31.86 -11.55
CA ARG A 57 -4.13 30.41 -11.27
C ARG A 57 -2.73 29.85 -11.52
N LEU A 58 -2.22 29.08 -10.56
CA LEU A 58 -0.93 28.43 -10.68
C LEU A 58 -0.93 27.35 -11.77
N PRO A 59 0.12 27.29 -12.62
CA PRO A 59 0.24 26.26 -13.65
C PRO A 59 0.25 24.84 -13.08
N THR A 60 -0.35 23.88 -13.78
CA THR A 60 -0.29 22.46 -13.38
C THR A 60 1.14 21.92 -13.44
N GLN A 61 1.94 22.37 -14.40
CA GLN A 61 3.35 21.98 -14.52
C GLN A 61 4.19 22.58 -13.38
N GLY A 62 4.80 21.71 -12.57
CA GLY A 62 5.51 22.11 -11.35
C GLY A 62 6.62 23.13 -11.60
N HIS A 63 7.49 22.89 -12.59
CA HIS A 63 8.59 23.80 -12.90
C HIS A 63 8.12 25.20 -13.37
N VAL A 64 6.98 25.28 -14.07
CA VAL A 64 6.40 26.57 -14.51
C VAL A 64 5.82 27.32 -13.31
N ALA A 65 5.16 26.60 -12.39
CA ALA A 65 4.66 27.19 -11.16
C ALA A 65 5.80 27.69 -10.25
N ALA A 66 6.88 26.92 -10.10
CA ALA A 66 8.06 27.35 -9.36
C ALA A 66 8.69 28.62 -9.95
N ALA A 67 8.85 28.67 -11.28
CA ALA A 67 9.36 29.85 -11.97
C ALA A 67 8.47 31.08 -11.74
N ARG A 68 7.13 30.91 -11.84
CA ARG A 68 6.16 31.98 -11.58
C ARG A 68 6.21 32.51 -10.14
N LEU A 69 6.53 31.65 -9.19
CA LEU A 69 6.63 32.00 -7.77
C LEU A 69 8.03 32.51 -7.37
N GLY A 70 8.99 32.54 -8.29
CA GLY A 70 10.38 32.89 -7.99
C GLY A 70 11.10 31.84 -7.14
N TRP A 71 10.63 30.60 -7.15
CA TRP A 71 11.19 29.50 -6.36
C TRP A 71 12.28 28.78 -7.15
N THR A 72 13.45 29.40 -7.19
CA THR A 72 14.64 28.86 -7.86
C THR A 72 15.53 28.09 -6.87
N PRO A 73 15.99 26.88 -7.19
CA PRO A 73 17.00 26.18 -6.41
C PRO A 73 18.33 26.93 -6.42
N ARG A 74 19.10 26.80 -5.34
CA ARG A 74 20.51 27.23 -5.29
C ARG A 74 21.43 26.05 -5.57
N TYR A 75 22.52 26.32 -6.27
CA TYR A 75 23.57 25.35 -6.59
C TYR A 75 24.89 25.78 -5.95
N LEU A 76 25.89 24.90 -5.95
CA LEU A 76 27.24 25.22 -5.51
C LEU A 76 27.81 26.39 -6.31
N ASP A 77 28.55 27.27 -5.64
CA ASP A 77 29.14 28.44 -6.27
C ASP A 77 30.07 28.04 -7.43
N GLY A 78 29.93 28.72 -8.56
CA GLY A 78 30.68 28.44 -9.78
C GLY A 78 30.17 27.24 -10.61
N ALA A 79 29.18 26.48 -10.14
CA ALA A 79 28.62 25.37 -10.92
C ALA A 79 27.64 25.85 -12.00
N TYR A 80 27.97 25.55 -13.27
CA TYR A 80 27.04 25.65 -14.39
C TYR A 80 26.08 24.47 -14.42
N VAL A 81 24.81 24.74 -14.12
CA VAL A 81 23.72 23.77 -14.21
C VAL A 81 22.76 24.15 -15.34
N PRO A 82 22.53 23.27 -16.34
CA PRO A 82 21.57 23.54 -17.39
C PRO A 82 20.18 23.80 -16.83
N SER A 83 19.47 24.79 -17.39
CA SER A 83 18.10 25.14 -16.96
C SER A 83 17.13 23.95 -16.96
N ARG A 84 17.38 22.93 -17.78
CA ARG A 84 16.58 21.69 -17.83
C ARG A 84 16.75 20.82 -16.60
N VAL A 85 17.94 20.79 -16.00
CA VAL A 85 18.17 20.13 -14.70
C VAL A 85 17.40 20.89 -13.62
N THR A 86 17.42 22.23 -13.63
CA THR A 86 16.58 23.05 -12.74
C THR A 86 15.09 22.77 -12.89
N ARG A 87 14.60 22.51 -14.11
CA ARG A 87 13.21 22.06 -14.32
C ARG A 87 12.91 20.73 -13.66
N VAL A 88 13.84 19.75 -13.73
CA VAL A 88 13.69 18.46 -13.04
C VAL A 88 13.63 18.65 -11.53
N VAL A 89 14.56 19.44 -10.96
CA VAL A 89 14.59 19.76 -9.52
C VAL A 89 13.28 20.40 -9.08
N THR A 90 12.87 21.49 -9.72
CA THR A 90 11.66 22.25 -9.35
C THR A 90 10.38 21.43 -9.57
N ALA A 91 10.30 20.61 -10.61
CA ALA A 91 9.16 19.72 -10.81
C ALA A 91 9.02 18.68 -9.68
N GLN A 92 10.15 18.11 -9.23
CA GLN A 92 10.17 17.18 -8.11
C GLN A 92 9.77 17.85 -6.79
N VAL A 93 10.36 19.01 -6.48
CA VAL A 93 10.05 19.78 -5.26
C VAL A 93 8.58 20.19 -5.24
N MET A 94 8.06 20.75 -6.34
CA MET A 94 6.66 21.19 -6.42
C MET A 94 5.65 20.06 -6.30
N ALA A 95 5.95 18.88 -6.85
CA ALA A 95 5.09 17.71 -6.66
C ALA A 95 5.02 17.29 -5.18
N THR A 96 6.16 17.32 -4.49
CA THR A 96 6.23 17.02 -3.05
C THR A 96 5.49 18.06 -2.23
N LEU A 97 5.77 19.36 -2.42
CA LEU A 97 5.14 20.44 -1.66
C LEU A 97 3.62 20.46 -1.85
N ARG A 98 3.11 20.31 -3.07
CA ARG A 98 1.65 20.24 -3.32
C ARG A 98 0.97 19.06 -2.62
N THR A 99 1.64 17.91 -2.58
CA THR A 99 1.14 16.75 -1.83
C THR A 99 1.09 17.05 -0.33
N LEU A 100 2.09 17.77 0.17
CA LEU A 100 2.18 18.16 1.57
C LEU A 100 1.24 19.32 1.93
N THR A 101 0.84 20.18 0.99
CA THR A 101 -0.22 21.18 1.18
C THR A 101 -1.53 20.53 1.58
N TYR A 102 -1.95 19.47 0.88
CA TYR A 102 -3.16 18.73 1.28
C TYR A 102 -3.03 18.17 2.71
N ARG A 103 -1.84 17.67 3.06
CA ARG A 103 -1.55 17.15 4.39
C ARG A 103 -1.54 18.23 5.46
N ASP A 104 -1.02 19.40 5.16
CA ASP A 104 -0.98 20.57 6.03
C ASP A 104 -2.40 21.07 6.34
N SER A 105 -3.26 21.21 5.33
CA SER A 105 -4.67 21.55 5.53
C SER A 105 -5.40 20.52 6.40
N ALA A 106 -5.13 19.23 6.17
CA ALA A 106 -5.70 18.15 6.97
C ALA A 106 -5.21 18.15 8.42
N ILE A 107 -3.91 18.38 8.66
CA ILE A 107 -3.34 18.51 10.01
C ILE A 107 -3.94 19.72 10.72
N THR A 108 -4.03 20.85 10.03
CA THR A 108 -4.63 22.09 10.54
C THR A 108 -6.06 21.84 11.02
N ALA A 109 -6.91 21.23 10.19
CA ALA A 109 -8.29 20.90 10.52
C ALA A 109 -8.40 19.90 11.69
N LEU A 110 -7.54 18.88 11.73
CA LEU A 110 -7.50 17.93 12.84
C LEU A 110 -7.04 18.56 14.16
N SER A 111 -6.05 19.46 14.10
CA SER A 111 -5.52 20.14 15.29
C SER A 111 -6.55 21.04 15.95
N ALA A 112 -7.41 21.68 15.15
CA ALA A 112 -8.51 22.51 15.65
C ALA A 112 -9.58 21.71 16.42
N ARG A 113 -9.59 20.38 16.25
CA ARG A 113 -10.53 19.44 16.86
C ARG A 113 -9.88 18.54 17.90
N PHE A 114 -8.60 18.76 18.21
CA PHE A 114 -7.84 17.95 19.14
C PHE A 114 -7.98 18.50 20.55
N ASP A 115 -8.44 17.65 21.46
CA ASP A 115 -8.43 17.94 22.89
C ASP A 115 -7.13 17.40 23.50
N PRO A 116 -6.23 18.28 23.98
CA PRO A 116 -4.96 17.87 24.58
C PRO A 116 -5.12 17.21 25.95
N ALA A 117 -6.20 17.48 26.68
CA ALA A 117 -6.43 16.89 28.01
C ALA A 117 -6.81 15.41 27.88
N THR A 118 -7.74 15.09 26.98
CA THR A 118 -8.16 13.70 26.71
C THR A 118 -7.30 13.00 25.66
N GLY A 119 -6.53 13.77 24.88
CA GLY A 119 -5.80 13.29 23.71
C GLY A 119 -6.71 12.81 22.59
N SER A 120 -7.98 13.23 22.58
CA SER A 120 -9.01 12.76 21.65
C SER A 120 -9.25 13.75 20.49
N LEU A 121 -9.87 13.26 19.41
CA LEU A 121 -10.30 14.09 18.29
C LEU A 121 -11.83 14.13 18.28
N ALA A 122 -12.41 15.33 18.31
CA ALA A 122 -13.83 15.51 18.07
C ALA A 122 -14.24 14.98 16.69
N PRO A 123 -15.48 14.48 16.49
CA PRO A 123 -15.95 14.01 15.18
C PRO A 123 -15.95 15.12 14.11
N PRO A 124 -15.89 14.78 12.82
CA PRO A 124 -15.99 15.78 11.75
C PRO A 124 -17.37 16.42 11.73
N THR A 125 -17.41 17.73 11.54
CA THR A 125 -18.65 18.51 11.45
C THR A 125 -19.22 18.56 10.03
N GLY A 126 -18.39 18.24 9.01
CA GLY A 126 -18.79 18.23 7.60
C GLY A 126 -17.94 17.33 6.73
N SER A 127 -18.41 17.07 5.50
CA SER A 127 -17.75 16.20 4.53
C SER A 127 -16.39 16.72 4.04
N ALA A 128 -16.20 18.04 4.04
CA ALA A 128 -14.94 18.69 3.69
C ALA A 128 -13.80 18.42 4.69
N GLU A 129 -14.13 18.02 5.92
CA GLU A 129 -13.16 17.69 6.97
C GLU A 129 -12.83 16.19 7.03
N TYR A 130 -13.42 15.38 6.15
CA TYR A 130 -13.21 13.95 6.17
C TYR A 130 -11.80 13.61 5.70
N VAL A 131 -11.07 12.91 6.57
CA VAL A 131 -9.76 12.31 6.25
C VAL A 131 -9.81 10.82 6.57
N PRO A 132 -8.98 9.99 5.92
CA PRO A 132 -8.93 8.57 6.23
C PRO A 132 -8.64 8.33 7.73
N PRO A 133 -9.38 7.44 8.43
CA PRO A 133 -9.21 7.22 9.88
C PRO A 133 -7.79 6.86 10.30
N GLY A 134 -7.05 6.14 9.44
CA GLY A 134 -5.64 5.82 9.68
C GLY A 134 -4.74 7.04 9.70
N PHE A 135 -5.02 8.03 8.84
CA PHE A 135 -4.29 9.30 8.81
C PHE A 135 -4.62 10.13 10.05
N ALA A 136 -5.90 10.28 10.39
CA ALA A 136 -6.34 11.00 11.61
C ALA A 136 -5.66 10.46 12.87
N ARG A 137 -5.62 9.13 13.05
CA ARG A 137 -4.91 8.50 14.18
C ARG A 137 -3.41 8.76 14.19
N GLY A 138 -2.78 8.80 13.02
CA GLY A 138 -1.37 9.13 12.90
C GLY A 138 -1.08 10.55 13.40
N VAL A 139 -1.90 11.51 12.97
CA VAL A 139 -1.82 12.91 13.39
C VAL A 139 -2.16 13.06 14.88
N GLN A 140 -3.22 12.41 15.38
CA GLN A 140 -3.59 12.41 16.80
C GLN A 140 -2.42 11.98 17.69
N ARG A 141 -1.66 10.94 17.31
CA ARG A 141 -0.46 10.51 18.04
C ARG A 141 0.64 11.55 18.02
N GLN A 142 0.82 12.26 16.90
CA GLN A 142 1.80 13.34 16.79
C GLN A 142 1.41 14.53 17.67
N LEU A 143 0.15 14.94 17.65
CA LEU A 143 -0.40 16.00 18.51
C LEU A 143 -0.27 15.64 19.99
N ALA A 144 -0.66 14.43 20.40
CA ALA A 144 -0.50 13.97 21.78
C ALA A 144 0.97 13.86 22.21
N ALA A 145 1.86 13.42 21.31
CA ALA A 145 3.30 13.41 21.60
C ALA A 145 3.85 14.82 21.78
N ARG A 146 3.39 15.79 20.99
CA ARG A 146 3.77 17.19 21.11
C ARG A 146 3.23 17.83 22.40
N ALA A 147 1.94 17.67 22.69
CA ALA A 147 1.33 18.22 23.91
C ALA A 147 2.05 17.78 25.19
N ARG A 148 2.52 16.51 25.22
CA ARG A 148 3.35 16.00 26.33
C ARG A 148 4.74 16.62 26.43
N ARG A 149 5.33 17.06 25.31
CA ARG A 149 6.65 17.72 25.31
C ARG A 149 6.55 19.19 25.70
N ASP A 150 5.52 19.87 25.19
CA ASP A 150 5.40 21.33 25.30
C ASP A 150 4.58 21.78 26.53
N GLY A 151 4.09 20.83 27.34
CA GLY A 151 3.42 21.12 28.61
C GLY A 151 1.98 21.66 28.49
N GLY A 152 1.30 21.47 27.36
CA GLY A 152 -0.08 21.94 27.20
C GLY A 152 -0.62 21.98 25.77
N ALA A 153 -1.78 22.62 25.63
CA ALA A 153 -2.43 22.89 24.36
C ALA A 153 -1.59 23.87 23.51
N PRO A 154 -1.40 23.64 22.21
CA PRO A 154 -0.76 24.63 21.34
C PRO A 154 -1.59 25.92 21.31
N ALA A 155 -0.91 27.07 21.38
CA ALA A 155 -1.53 28.37 21.15
C ALA A 155 -1.86 28.50 19.65
N GLY A 156 -3.01 27.99 19.22
CA GLY A 156 -3.52 28.11 17.85
C GLY A 156 -3.44 26.83 17.01
N ARG A 157 -3.67 27.00 15.70
CA ARG A 157 -3.72 25.90 14.73
C ARG A 157 -2.33 25.35 14.45
N VAL A 158 -2.14 24.04 14.63
CA VAL A 158 -0.87 23.36 14.37
C VAL A 158 -0.73 23.07 12.87
N ARG A 159 0.41 23.43 12.30
CA ARG A 159 0.76 23.20 10.89
C ARG A 159 1.63 21.95 10.74
N ILE A 160 1.82 21.50 9.49
CA ILE A 160 2.73 20.37 9.23
C ILE A 160 4.16 20.66 9.68
N THR A 161 4.61 21.91 9.52
CA THR A 161 5.94 22.40 9.88
C THR A 161 6.21 22.33 11.38
N ASP A 162 5.15 22.34 12.19
CA ASP A 162 5.24 22.27 13.65
C ASP A 162 5.38 20.81 14.13
N LEU A 163 4.97 19.84 13.31
CA LEU A 163 4.95 18.43 13.70
C LEU A 163 6.04 17.61 13.03
N GLN A 164 6.54 18.06 11.89
CA GLN A 164 7.40 17.28 11.01
C GLN A 164 8.51 18.15 10.43
N GLU A 165 9.69 17.54 10.37
CA GLU A 165 10.84 18.06 9.64
C GLU A 165 10.59 18.08 8.12
N PRO A 166 11.32 18.93 7.37
CA PRO A 166 11.28 18.92 5.93
C PRO A 166 11.51 17.50 5.37
N PRO A 167 10.76 17.08 4.35
CA PRO A 167 10.93 15.75 3.78
C PRO A 167 12.32 15.65 3.12
N GLN A 168 12.98 14.50 3.31
CA GLN A 168 14.21 14.21 2.59
C GLN A 168 13.95 14.12 1.07
N THR A 169 14.79 14.78 0.29
CA THR A 169 14.79 14.66 -1.17
C THR A 169 15.50 13.38 -1.57
N SER A 170 14.86 12.59 -2.42
CA SER A 170 15.49 11.38 -2.96
C SER A 170 16.46 11.74 -4.09
N ALA A 171 17.62 11.09 -4.11
CA ALA A 171 18.56 11.06 -5.22
C ALA A 171 17.94 10.30 -6.41
N MET A 172 17.13 11.01 -7.20
CA MET A 172 16.48 10.49 -8.41
C MET A 172 16.34 11.60 -9.46
N ALA A 173 16.51 11.26 -10.73
CA ALA A 173 16.28 12.18 -11.85
C ALA A 173 14.99 11.79 -12.59
N ARG A 174 13.90 12.51 -12.35
CA ARG A 174 12.62 12.32 -13.06
C ARG A 174 12.67 12.98 -14.43
N LEU A 175 13.21 12.28 -15.42
CA LEU A 175 13.38 12.83 -16.77
C LEU A 175 12.05 13.12 -17.48
N SER A 176 10.91 12.62 -16.99
CA SER A 176 9.58 13.04 -17.46
C SER A 176 9.29 14.54 -17.29
N ALA A 177 10.04 15.24 -16.44
CA ALA A 177 9.99 16.70 -16.31
C ALA A 177 10.99 17.44 -17.22
N ALA A 178 11.82 16.69 -17.95
CA ALA A 178 12.77 17.21 -18.91
C ALA A 178 12.14 17.34 -20.31
N ASP A 179 12.83 18.06 -21.20
CA ASP A 179 12.51 18.09 -22.62
C ASP A 179 13.65 17.45 -23.43
N ARG A 180 13.47 17.44 -24.77
CA ARG A 180 14.41 16.83 -25.72
C ARG A 180 15.83 17.41 -25.66
N GLN A 181 16.04 18.57 -25.03
CA GLN A 181 17.39 19.13 -24.88
C GLN A 181 18.21 18.46 -23.77
N LEU A 182 17.55 17.79 -22.82
CA LEU A 182 18.18 17.06 -21.72
C LEU A 182 18.05 15.55 -21.89
N ALA A 183 16.87 15.05 -22.29
CA ALA A 183 16.67 13.62 -22.46
C ALA A 183 15.67 13.27 -23.57
N ARG A 184 15.92 12.16 -24.26
CA ARG A 184 15.01 11.54 -25.23
C ARG A 184 15.09 10.02 -25.10
N ILE A 185 13.95 9.35 -25.15
CA ILE A 185 13.86 7.89 -25.23
C ILE A 185 13.26 7.48 -26.58
N THR A 186 13.80 6.43 -27.16
CA THR A 186 13.26 5.76 -28.35
C THR A 186 13.30 4.26 -28.13
N ALA A 187 12.37 3.53 -28.74
CA ALA A 187 12.32 2.07 -28.72
C ALA A 187 12.51 1.54 -30.13
N ALA A 188 13.30 0.48 -30.27
CA ALA A 188 13.48 -0.27 -31.52
C ALA A 188 13.40 -1.75 -31.19
N ASP A 189 12.38 -2.45 -31.68
CA ASP A 189 11.99 -3.86 -31.42
C ASP A 189 12.37 -4.42 -30.03
N ARG A 190 13.64 -4.77 -29.82
CA ARG A 190 14.16 -5.42 -28.60
C ARG A 190 14.93 -4.50 -27.66
N GLU A 191 15.06 -3.22 -27.96
CA GLU A 191 15.93 -2.29 -27.24
C GLU A 191 15.26 -0.95 -26.95
N LEU A 192 15.59 -0.40 -25.78
CA LEU A 192 15.34 0.98 -25.41
C LEU A 192 16.64 1.76 -25.48
N MET A 193 16.60 2.88 -26.19
CA MET A 193 17.70 3.82 -26.31
C MET A 193 17.35 5.12 -25.60
N LEU A 194 18.12 5.48 -24.58
CA LEU A 194 18.02 6.73 -23.84
C LEU A 194 19.21 7.61 -24.21
N THR A 195 18.96 8.75 -24.86
CA THR A 195 19.94 9.83 -24.96
C THR A 195 19.72 10.79 -23.80
N VAL A 196 20.72 11.03 -22.96
CA VAL A 196 20.65 11.91 -21.80
C VAL A 196 21.92 12.74 -21.66
N LYS A 197 21.80 14.02 -21.32
CA LYS A 197 22.96 14.86 -20.98
C LYS A 197 23.38 14.64 -19.54
N LEU A 198 24.64 14.24 -19.36
CA LEU A 198 25.25 13.97 -18.06
C LEU A 198 26.49 14.85 -17.85
N PRO A 199 26.77 15.23 -16.60
CA PRO A 199 27.96 15.99 -16.28
C PRO A 199 29.23 15.12 -16.43
N THR A 200 30.36 15.74 -16.75
CA THR A 200 31.68 15.08 -16.82
C THR A 200 32.53 15.29 -15.57
N SER A 201 32.03 16.04 -14.58
CA SER A 201 32.65 16.27 -13.28
C SER A 201 31.55 16.49 -12.21
N PRO A 202 31.85 16.34 -10.90
CA PRO A 202 30.85 16.53 -9.84
C PRO A 202 30.34 17.98 -9.73
N ALA A 203 31.19 18.95 -10.05
CA ALA A 203 30.87 20.39 -10.07
C ALA A 203 31.21 20.94 -11.47
N PRO A 204 30.32 20.78 -12.46
CA PRO A 204 30.57 21.27 -13.81
C PRO A 204 30.55 22.80 -13.80
N ALA A 205 31.65 23.45 -14.14
CA ALA A 205 31.81 24.90 -14.19
C ALA A 205 31.34 25.51 -15.52
N VAL A 206 31.34 24.73 -16.61
CA VAL A 206 31.01 25.23 -17.96
C VAL A 206 30.08 24.30 -18.72
N ARG A 207 29.43 24.83 -19.76
CA ARG A 207 28.54 24.08 -20.65
C ARG A 207 29.21 22.88 -21.32
N ALA A 208 30.50 22.97 -21.65
CA ALA A 208 31.25 21.89 -22.29
C ALA A 208 31.42 20.64 -21.40
N GLN A 209 31.25 20.78 -20.08
CA GLN A 209 31.31 19.68 -19.12
C GLN A 209 29.96 18.94 -18.97
N TRP A 210 29.03 19.16 -19.91
CA TRP A 210 27.78 18.42 -20.04
C TRP A 210 27.73 17.75 -21.41
N ARG A 211 27.83 16.41 -21.42
CA ARG A 211 27.87 15.63 -22.67
C ARG A 211 26.63 14.77 -22.81
N SER A 212 26.15 14.65 -24.06
CA SER A 212 25.08 13.72 -24.40
C SER A 212 25.64 12.30 -24.42
N ILE A 213 25.03 11.41 -23.65
CA ILE A 213 25.37 9.99 -23.61
C ILE A 213 24.16 9.21 -24.10
N ARG A 214 24.40 8.27 -25.02
CA ARG A 214 23.41 7.32 -25.51
C ARG A 214 23.60 6.00 -24.78
N LEU A 215 22.57 5.64 -24.03
CA LEU A 215 22.52 4.41 -23.28
C LEU A 215 21.53 3.47 -23.94
N THR A 216 21.87 2.18 -24.02
CA THR A 216 21.03 1.14 -24.63
C THR A 216 20.78 0.03 -23.63
N ALA A 217 19.50 -0.33 -23.47
CA ALA A 217 19.03 -1.39 -22.59
C ALA A 217 18.09 -2.34 -23.34
N ALA A 218 18.25 -3.66 -23.15
CA ALA A 218 17.34 -4.64 -23.73
C ALA A 218 15.94 -4.55 -23.10
N ILE A 219 14.90 -4.60 -23.93
CA ILE A 219 13.52 -4.76 -23.49
C ILE A 219 13.39 -6.17 -22.89
N PRO A 220 12.96 -6.28 -21.61
CA PRO A 220 12.74 -7.57 -20.97
C PRO A 220 11.81 -8.46 -21.79
N GLU A 221 12.10 -9.77 -21.82
CA GLU A 221 11.36 -10.73 -22.66
C GLU A 221 9.85 -10.71 -22.39
N HIS A 222 9.44 -10.61 -21.12
CA HIS A 222 8.02 -10.53 -20.74
C HIS A 222 7.29 -9.26 -21.21
N LEU A 223 8.01 -8.27 -21.76
CA LEU A 223 7.43 -7.08 -22.39
C LEU A 223 7.45 -7.15 -23.92
N ARG A 224 8.18 -8.11 -24.50
CA ARG A 224 8.21 -8.31 -25.95
C ARG A 224 6.85 -8.81 -26.43
N GLY A 225 6.38 -8.30 -27.56
CA GLY A 225 5.08 -8.65 -28.15
C GLY A 225 3.86 -8.00 -27.46
N ARG A 226 4.06 -7.18 -26.42
CA ARG A 226 2.98 -6.37 -25.84
C ARG A 226 2.74 -5.13 -26.69
N THR A 227 1.47 -4.70 -26.78
CA THR A 227 1.03 -3.52 -27.55
C THR A 227 1.32 -2.21 -26.81
N ILE A 228 2.60 -1.95 -26.52
CA ILE A 228 3.05 -0.73 -25.88
C ILE A 228 3.13 0.38 -26.93
N THR A 229 2.28 1.40 -26.81
CA THR A 229 2.20 2.52 -27.77
C THR A 229 3.26 3.57 -27.54
N ASP A 230 3.62 3.81 -26.27
CA ASP A 230 4.53 4.88 -25.88
C ASP A 230 5.44 4.45 -24.74
N TRP A 231 6.72 4.79 -24.86
CA TRP A 231 7.70 4.72 -23.78
C TRP A 231 7.94 6.11 -23.22
N HIS A 232 7.66 6.30 -21.93
CA HIS A 232 7.88 7.56 -21.24
C HIS A 232 9.31 7.69 -20.75
N LEU A 233 9.82 8.93 -20.71
CA LEU A 233 11.14 9.23 -20.17
C LEU A 233 11.28 8.68 -18.73
N PRO A 234 12.39 7.97 -18.44
CA PRO A 234 12.51 7.24 -17.18
C PRO A 234 12.76 8.16 -15.98
N THR A 235 12.51 7.62 -14.79
CA THR A 235 13.22 8.08 -13.59
C THR A 235 14.53 7.31 -13.47
N LEU A 236 15.66 8.02 -13.43
CA LEU A 236 16.97 7.43 -13.17
C LEU A 236 17.23 7.37 -11.66
N VAL A 237 17.73 6.22 -11.21
CA VAL A 237 18.25 6.01 -9.85
C VAL A 237 19.47 5.11 -9.92
N LEU A 238 20.39 5.24 -8.96
CA LEU A 238 21.45 4.27 -8.73
C LEU A 238 21.03 3.31 -7.63
N ASP A 239 21.31 2.02 -7.82
CA ASP A 239 21.24 1.03 -6.75
C ASP A 239 22.55 0.23 -6.65
N ARG A 240 22.58 -0.82 -5.82
CA ARG A 240 23.79 -1.66 -5.61
C ARG A 240 24.27 -2.41 -6.86
N ARG A 241 23.51 -2.41 -7.95
CA ARG A 241 23.84 -3.01 -9.25
C ARG A 241 24.10 -1.96 -10.33
N GLY A 242 24.11 -0.69 -9.96
CA GLY A 242 24.35 0.44 -10.88
C GLY A 242 23.07 1.15 -11.31
N LEU A 243 23.12 1.77 -12.50
CA LEU A 243 22.04 2.53 -13.09
C LEU A 243 20.76 1.71 -13.35
N LEU A 244 19.65 2.15 -12.76
CA LEU A 244 18.32 1.62 -13.02
C LEU A 244 17.43 2.65 -13.72
N TRP A 245 16.84 2.25 -14.85
CA TRP A 245 15.83 3.03 -15.55
C TRP A 245 14.44 2.59 -15.12
N ARG A 246 13.68 3.50 -14.54
CA ARG A 246 12.27 3.28 -14.24
C ARG A 246 11.42 3.91 -15.34
N CYS A 247 11.25 3.16 -16.43
CA CYS A 247 10.41 3.55 -17.56
C CYS A 247 8.94 3.20 -17.26
N ALA A 248 8.02 4.07 -17.68
CA ALA A 248 6.62 3.74 -17.81
C ALA A 248 6.30 3.48 -19.29
N GLY A 249 5.43 2.52 -19.57
CA GLY A 249 4.87 2.27 -20.89
C GLY A 249 3.37 2.53 -20.89
N THR A 250 2.87 3.17 -21.95
CA THR A 250 1.42 3.19 -22.23
C THR A 250 1.08 1.95 -23.04
N GLU A 251 0.05 1.23 -22.62
CA GLU A 251 -0.46 0.06 -23.33
C GLU A 251 -1.96 0.24 -23.56
N LEU A 252 -2.44 -0.22 -24.71
CA LEU A 252 -3.87 -0.32 -24.98
C LEU A 252 -4.43 -1.54 -24.26
N ALA A 253 -5.29 -1.30 -23.27
CA ALA A 253 -6.05 -2.34 -22.60
C ALA A 253 -7.39 -2.57 -23.33
N PRO A 254 -7.89 -3.81 -23.43
CA PRO A 254 -9.22 -4.07 -23.96
C PRO A 254 -10.29 -3.31 -23.18
N ALA A 255 -11.23 -2.69 -23.88
CA ALA A 255 -12.39 -2.06 -23.26
C ALA A 255 -13.38 -3.13 -22.83
N ALA A 256 -13.80 -3.10 -21.57
CA ALA A 256 -14.79 -4.02 -21.03
C ALA A 256 -16.18 -3.38 -20.96
N ASP A 257 -17.20 -4.08 -21.44
CA ASP A 257 -18.60 -3.70 -21.21
C ASP A 257 -19.13 -4.32 -19.91
N LEU A 258 -19.03 -3.54 -18.83
CA LEU A 258 -19.58 -3.91 -17.52
C LEU A 258 -21.08 -4.20 -17.54
N MET A 259 -21.85 -3.60 -18.45
CA MET A 259 -23.32 -3.70 -18.46
C MET A 259 -23.79 -5.03 -19.06
N ALA A 260 -23.05 -5.57 -20.03
CA ALA A 260 -23.30 -6.87 -20.63
C ALA A 260 -23.03 -8.03 -19.66
N GLY A 261 -22.12 -7.82 -18.71
CA GLY A 261 -21.74 -8.67 -17.57
C GLY A 261 -22.69 -9.80 -17.17
N THR A 262 -22.44 -11.06 -17.59
CA THR A 262 -23.22 -12.23 -17.11
C THR A 262 -22.50 -13.07 -16.07
N VAL A 263 -21.17 -13.10 -16.07
CA VAL A 263 -20.37 -13.86 -15.10
C VAL A 263 -19.48 -12.93 -14.30
N ALA A 264 -19.48 -13.08 -12.97
CA ALA A 264 -18.67 -12.29 -12.06
C ALA A 264 -17.89 -13.17 -11.08
N VAL A 265 -16.64 -12.77 -10.81
CA VAL A 265 -15.84 -13.29 -9.70
C VAL A 265 -15.90 -12.31 -8.54
N GLY A 266 -16.31 -12.76 -7.36
CA GLY A 266 -16.32 -11.94 -6.16
C GLY A 266 -15.18 -12.30 -5.23
N VAL A 267 -14.47 -11.28 -4.74
CA VAL A 267 -13.25 -11.42 -3.96
C VAL A 267 -13.46 -10.87 -2.55
N ASP A 268 -13.57 -11.79 -1.58
CA ASP A 268 -13.61 -11.47 -0.16
C ASP A 268 -12.20 -11.37 0.41
N TRP A 269 -11.91 -10.33 1.20
CA TRP A 269 -10.59 -10.17 1.79
C TRP A 269 -10.57 -10.71 3.21
N SER A 270 -9.55 -11.52 3.50
CA SER A 270 -9.30 -12.00 4.86
C SER A 270 -7.87 -11.61 5.28
N PRO A 271 -7.65 -11.19 6.55
CA PRO A 271 -6.31 -10.94 7.05
C PRO A 271 -5.41 -12.20 7.09
N THR A 272 -6.01 -13.39 7.01
CA THR A 272 -5.32 -14.69 7.11
C THR A 272 -4.83 -15.20 5.76
N SER A 273 -5.63 -15.08 4.71
CA SER A 273 -5.31 -15.60 3.37
C SER A 273 -5.18 -14.50 2.32
N LEU A 274 -5.15 -13.22 2.70
CA LEU A 274 -5.25 -12.05 1.82
C LEU A 274 -6.60 -11.97 1.09
N GLY A 275 -7.07 -13.02 0.43
CA GLY A 275 -8.44 -13.10 -0.05
C GLY A 275 -8.87 -14.49 -0.51
N ALA A 276 -10.16 -14.61 -0.78
CA ALA A 276 -10.79 -15.76 -1.40
C ALA A 276 -11.74 -15.28 -2.51
N ALA A 277 -11.83 -16.05 -3.59
CA ALA A 277 -12.64 -15.73 -4.76
C ALA A 277 -13.69 -16.82 -5.00
N ALA A 278 -14.88 -16.43 -5.46
CA ALA A 278 -15.94 -17.35 -5.88
C ALA A 278 -16.69 -16.77 -7.09
N ILE A 279 -17.31 -17.65 -7.87
CA ILE A 279 -18.00 -17.29 -9.11
C ILE A 279 -19.51 -17.24 -8.87
N THR A 280 -20.16 -16.25 -9.48
CA THR A 280 -21.62 -16.21 -9.68
C THR A 280 -21.88 -15.92 -11.16
N ALA A 281 -22.84 -16.61 -11.75
CA ALA A 281 -23.34 -16.34 -13.10
C ALA A 281 -24.81 -15.93 -13.04
N ASP A 282 -25.19 -15.02 -13.94
CA ASP A 282 -26.55 -14.58 -14.20
C ASP A 282 -27.05 -15.30 -15.47
N ASN A 283 -28.09 -16.10 -15.33
CA ASN A 283 -28.72 -16.82 -16.42
C ASN A 283 -30.22 -16.50 -16.48
N PRO A 284 -30.94 -16.91 -17.53
CA PRO A 284 -32.39 -16.64 -17.64
C PRO A 284 -33.23 -17.18 -16.47
N GLU A 285 -32.76 -18.18 -15.73
CA GLU A 285 -33.43 -18.77 -14.56
C GLU A 285 -33.04 -18.09 -13.23
N GLY A 286 -32.10 -17.15 -13.27
CA GLY A 286 -31.60 -16.34 -12.16
C GLY A 286 -30.11 -16.55 -11.86
N LEU A 287 -29.68 -16.10 -10.68
CA LEU A 287 -28.29 -16.20 -10.27
C LEU A 287 -27.93 -17.63 -9.84
N VAL A 288 -26.80 -18.14 -10.31
CA VAL A 288 -26.27 -19.46 -9.96
C VAL A 288 -24.82 -19.42 -9.50
N SER A 289 -24.46 -20.31 -8.57
CA SER A 289 -23.08 -20.54 -8.13
C SER A 289 -22.91 -21.99 -7.69
N ASP A 290 -21.73 -22.57 -7.89
CA ASP A 290 -21.38 -23.87 -7.31
C ASP A 290 -20.97 -23.75 -5.83
N TYR A 291 -20.91 -22.52 -5.30
CA TYR A 291 -20.43 -22.15 -3.96
C TYR A 291 -19.00 -22.61 -3.65
N ARG A 292 -18.28 -23.08 -4.66
CA ARG A 292 -16.87 -23.39 -4.53
C ARG A 292 -16.10 -22.10 -4.75
N GLY A 293 -15.00 -22.02 -4.05
CA GLY A 293 -14.11 -20.89 -4.18
C GLY A 293 -12.66 -21.32 -4.20
N TRP A 294 -11.85 -20.37 -4.58
CA TRP A 294 -10.41 -20.43 -4.48
C TRP A 294 -9.97 -19.54 -3.32
N THR A 295 -9.12 -20.05 -2.44
CA THR A 295 -8.49 -19.26 -1.38
C THR A 295 -7.03 -19.08 -1.72
N TYR A 296 -6.54 -17.85 -1.64
CA TYR A 296 -5.15 -17.55 -1.94
C TYR A 296 -4.20 -18.24 -0.96
N ASP A 297 -3.16 -18.86 -1.52
CA ASP A 297 -2.04 -19.45 -0.79
C ASP A 297 -0.82 -18.56 -0.97
N ASP A 298 -0.39 -17.95 0.14
CA ASP A 298 0.73 -17.02 0.18
C ASP A 298 2.11 -17.71 0.14
N ARG A 299 2.14 -19.04 0.12
CA ARG A 299 3.34 -19.89 0.11
C ARG A 299 4.32 -19.56 1.24
N GLY A 300 3.80 -19.12 2.39
CA GLY A 300 4.59 -18.79 3.58
C GLY A 300 5.17 -17.37 3.60
N LEU A 301 4.84 -16.51 2.62
CA LEU A 301 5.29 -15.12 2.60
C LEU A 301 4.70 -14.30 3.76
N GLY A 302 3.48 -14.60 4.22
CA GLY A 302 2.87 -14.01 5.41
C GLY A 302 3.61 -14.37 6.69
N ILE A 303 4.10 -15.62 6.80
CA ILE A 303 4.96 -16.03 7.94
C ILE A 303 6.25 -15.21 7.94
N LYS A 304 6.88 -15.05 6.78
CA LYS A 304 8.09 -14.23 6.63
C LYS A 304 7.84 -12.76 6.99
N LEU A 305 6.70 -12.19 6.59
CA LEU A 305 6.30 -10.83 6.98
C LEU A 305 6.16 -10.68 8.49
N ALA A 306 5.53 -11.66 9.14
CA ALA A 306 5.29 -11.62 10.56
C ALA A 306 6.60 -11.73 11.36
N ARG A 307 7.56 -12.56 10.90
CA ARG A 307 8.92 -12.61 11.46
C ARG A 307 9.65 -11.28 11.33
N LEU A 308 9.65 -10.69 10.13
CA LEU A 308 10.29 -9.38 9.89
C LEU A 308 9.64 -8.26 10.71
N GLN A 309 8.36 -8.38 11.03
CA GLN A 309 7.69 -7.44 11.92
C GLN A 309 8.19 -7.56 13.35
N ALA A 310 8.29 -8.79 13.89
CA ALA A 310 8.83 -9.02 15.23
C ALA A 310 10.27 -8.50 15.34
N GLU A 311 11.09 -8.76 14.32
CA GLU A 311 12.46 -8.24 14.20
C GLU A 311 12.49 -6.70 14.21
N GLY A 312 11.64 -6.05 13.39
CA GLY A 312 11.55 -4.59 13.36
C GLY A 312 11.10 -3.97 14.70
N GLN A 313 10.18 -4.63 15.42
CA GLN A 313 9.74 -4.21 16.75
C GLN A 313 10.86 -4.34 17.79
N LEU A 314 11.62 -5.43 17.75
CA LEU A 314 12.78 -5.65 18.61
C LEU A 314 13.85 -4.58 18.37
N LEU A 315 14.20 -4.32 17.11
CA LEU A 315 15.18 -3.29 16.74
C LEU A 315 14.75 -1.91 17.23
N HIS A 316 13.47 -1.57 17.07
CA HIS A 316 12.91 -0.31 17.55
C HIS A 316 12.98 -0.20 19.08
N ALA A 317 12.58 -1.23 19.82
CA ALA A 317 12.63 -1.24 21.27
C ALA A 317 14.08 -1.13 21.80
N LYS A 318 15.02 -1.81 21.14
CA LYS A 318 16.45 -1.76 21.48
C LYS A 318 17.01 -0.36 21.23
N ALA A 319 16.77 0.23 20.06
CA ALA A 319 17.20 1.60 19.76
C ALA A 319 16.64 2.60 20.77
N ALA A 320 15.34 2.53 21.07
CA ALA A 320 14.70 3.41 22.05
C ALA A 320 15.29 3.27 23.46
N ARG A 321 15.67 2.05 23.87
CA ARG A 321 16.38 1.83 25.14
C ARG A 321 17.77 2.48 25.12
N LEU A 322 18.54 2.29 24.05
CA LEU A 322 19.87 2.91 23.92
C LEU A 322 19.78 4.44 23.89
N THR A 323 18.78 5.02 23.24
CA THR A 323 18.55 6.47 23.24
C THR A 323 18.33 7.01 24.66
N ARG A 324 17.56 6.30 25.49
CA ARG A 324 17.37 6.69 26.91
C ARG A 324 18.66 6.62 27.72
N LEU A 325 19.51 5.62 27.47
CA LEU A 325 20.81 5.50 28.13
C LEU A 325 21.77 6.61 27.67
N ALA A 326 21.76 6.94 26.37
CA ALA A 326 22.62 7.98 25.80
C ALA A 326 22.33 9.37 26.38
N ALA A 327 21.06 9.66 26.71
CA ALA A 327 20.63 10.94 27.26
C ALA A 327 21.33 11.33 28.57
N THR A 328 21.73 10.34 29.39
CA THR A 328 22.40 10.57 30.68
C THR A 328 23.83 10.06 30.70
N ALA A 329 24.37 9.60 29.57
CA ALA A 329 25.71 9.04 29.49
C ALA A 329 26.81 10.12 29.40
N PRO A 330 28.03 9.84 29.91
CA PRO A 330 29.23 10.64 29.64
C PRO A 330 29.51 10.75 28.13
N PRO A 331 30.23 11.79 27.66
CA PRO A 331 30.41 12.07 26.23
C PRO A 331 30.94 10.90 25.40
N GLU A 332 31.96 10.19 25.88
CA GLU A 332 32.56 9.05 25.17
C GLU A 332 31.58 7.87 25.03
N VAL A 333 30.87 7.54 26.10
CA VAL A 333 29.86 6.47 26.10
C VAL A 333 28.66 6.87 25.23
N ARG A 334 28.29 8.16 25.24
CA ARG A 334 27.23 8.69 24.39
C ARG A 334 27.57 8.50 22.91
N ALA A 335 28.77 8.86 22.48
CA ALA A 335 29.22 8.68 21.10
C ALA A 335 29.14 7.20 20.65
N GLN A 336 29.60 6.28 21.50
CA GLN A 336 29.49 4.83 21.23
C GLN A 336 28.04 4.34 21.16
N LEU A 337 27.14 4.88 21.99
CA LEU A 337 25.72 4.55 21.96
C LEU A 337 25.04 5.08 20.71
N GLU A 338 25.38 6.31 20.29
CA GLU A 338 24.88 6.93 19.07
C GLU A 338 25.28 6.15 17.82
N GLU A 339 26.52 5.68 17.74
CA GLU A 339 26.98 4.80 16.66
C GLU A 339 26.15 3.51 16.61
N LYS A 340 25.94 2.86 17.76
CA LYS A 340 25.10 1.65 17.85
C LYS A 340 23.65 1.92 17.47
N ILE A 341 23.09 3.08 17.85
CA ILE A 341 21.73 3.49 17.47
C ILE A 341 21.65 3.65 15.94
N ALA A 342 22.64 4.29 15.31
CA ALA A 342 22.68 4.47 13.87
C ALA A 342 22.69 3.12 13.11
N VAL A 343 23.45 2.14 13.60
CA VAL A 343 23.44 0.76 13.04
C VAL A 343 22.07 0.11 13.18
N LEU A 344 21.44 0.20 14.36
CA LEU A 344 20.10 -0.36 14.59
C LEU A 344 19.04 0.29 13.70
N ASP A 345 19.10 1.59 13.49
CA ASP A 345 18.19 2.32 12.61
C ASP A 345 18.41 1.98 11.13
N THR A 346 19.66 1.71 10.73
CA THR A 346 19.98 1.17 9.40
C THR A 346 19.35 -0.20 9.20
N HIS A 347 19.48 -1.12 10.16
CA HIS A 347 18.84 -2.43 10.12
C HIS A 347 17.31 -2.32 10.10
N ARG A 348 16.74 -1.43 10.92
CA ARG A 348 15.29 -1.17 10.94
C ARG A 348 14.79 -0.70 9.57
N THR A 349 15.56 0.17 8.91
CA THR A 349 15.27 0.66 7.56
C THR A 349 15.32 -0.48 6.54
N ALA A 350 16.35 -1.33 6.58
CA ALA A 350 16.48 -2.49 5.70
C ALA A 350 15.32 -3.49 5.88
N VAL A 351 14.91 -3.77 7.12
CA VAL A 351 13.73 -4.60 7.44
C VAL A 351 12.47 -3.97 6.85
N GLY A 352 12.28 -2.65 7.02
CA GLY A 352 11.16 -1.91 6.43
C GLY A 352 11.10 -2.04 4.90
N VAL A 353 12.23 -1.87 4.22
CA VAL A 353 12.34 -2.05 2.75
C VAL A 353 11.98 -3.49 2.36
N LYS A 354 12.51 -4.50 3.05
CA LYS A 354 12.23 -5.91 2.77
C LYS A 354 10.75 -6.25 2.94
N ARG A 355 10.12 -5.77 4.01
CA ARG A 355 8.67 -5.91 4.23
C ARG A 355 7.87 -5.23 3.11
N GLY A 356 8.28 -4.04 2.71
CA GLY A 356 7.68 -3.30 1.59
C GLY A 356 7.71 -4.08 0.27
N LYS A 357 8.83 -4.76 -0.02
CA LYS A 357 9.00 -5.63 -1.20
C LYS A 357 8.09 -6.85 -1.14
N ILE A 358 8.09 -7.60 -0.03
CA ILE A 358 7.24 -8.79 0.12
C ILE A 358 5.75 -8.43 0.02
N ASN A 359 5.32 -7.32 0.63
CA ASN A 359 3.93 -6.85 0.50
C ASN A 359 3.55 -6.52 -0.95
N ARG A 360 4.49 -6.01 -1.76
CA ARG A 360 4.27 -5.77 -3.19
C ARG A 360 4.17 -7.09 -3.96
N GLU A 361 5.09 -8.02 -3.72
CA GLU A 361 5.09 -9.34 -4.38
C GLU A 361 3.81 -10.11 -4.07
N LEU A 362 3.39 -10.14 -2.79
CA LEU A 362 2.12 -10.73 -2.37
C LEU A 362 0.92 -10.14 -3.11
N ALA A 363 0.87 -8.81 -3.21
CA ALA A 363 -0.22 -8.13 -3.91
C ALA A 363 -0.30 -8.54 -5.39
N PHE A 364 0.83 -8.60 -6.09
CA PHE A 364 0.85 -9.00 -7.51
C PHE A 364 0.63 -10.50 -7.73
N HIS A 365 1.16 -11.35 -6.85
CA HIS A 365 0.93 -12.79 -6.94
C HIS A 365 -0.55 -13.14 -6.68
N PHE A 366 -1.17 -12.51 -5.68
CA PHE A 366 -2.61 -12.58 -5.44
C PHE A 366 -3.40 -12.10 -6.65
N ALA A 367 -3.08 -10.90 -7.14
CA ALA A 367 -3.73 -10.28 -8.28
C ALA A 367 -3.70 -11.19 -9.51
N ARG A 368 -2.52 -11.74 -9.84
CA ARG A 368 -2.36 -12.66 -10.96
C ARG A 368 -3.21 -13.92 -10.80
N GLN A 369 -3.21 -14.55 -9.62
CA GLN A 369 -3.99 -15.76 -9.40
C GLN A 369 -5.51 -15.51 -9.48
N VAL A 370 -6.01 -14.37 -8.98
CA VAL A 370 -7.41 -13.98 -9.15
C VAL A 370 -7.73 -13.69 -10.61
N THR A 371 -6.85 -12.98 -11.32
CA THR A 371 -7.03 -12.71 -12.76
C THR A 371 -7.06 -14.01 -13.56
N ASP A 372 -6.18 -14.97 -13.28
CA ASP A 372 -6.17 -16.27 -13.94
C ASP A 372 -7.43 -17.08 -13.60
N TYR A 373 -7.92 -17.00 -12.37
CA TYR A 373 -9.19 -17.61 -11.95
C TYR A 373 -10.40 -16.99 -12.66
N ALA A 374 -10.42 -15.65 -12.81
CA ALA A 374 -11.47 -14.94 -13.53
C ALA A 374 -11.45 -15.26 -15.03
N ALA A 375 -10.27 -15.28 -15.65
CA ALA A 375 -10.12 -15.65 -17.06
C ALA A 375 -10.54 -17.10 -17.32
N ALA A 376 -10.17 -18.04 -16.44
CA ALA A 376 -10.58 -19.45 -16.56
C ALA A 376 -12.09 -19.67 -16.36
N ALA A 377 -12.78 -18.70 -15.77
CA ALA A 377 -14.23 -18.71 -15.56
C ALA A 377 -15.00 -17.88 -16.60
N ASP A 378 -14.30 -17.34 -17.62
CA ASP A 378 -14.85 -16.38 -18.58
C ASP A 378 -15.60 -15.22 -17.90
N ALA A 379 -15.08 -14.78 -16.75
CA ALA A 379 -15.71 -13.72 -15.98
C ALA A 379 -15.53 -12.36 -16.64
N GLU A 380 -16.63 -11.65 -16.79
CA GLU A 380 -16.70 -10.33 -17.43
C GLU A 380 -16.47 -9.19 -16.42
N MET A 381 -16.42 -9.49 -15.12
CA MET A 381 -16.07 -8.54 -14.07
C MET A 381 -15.56 -9.22 -12.79
N ILE A 382 -14.79 -8.46 -12.00
CA ILE A 382 -14.33 -8.88 -10.68
C ILE A 382 -14.87 -7.91 -9.61
N ALA A 383 -15.69 -8.41 -8.68
CA ALA A 383 -16.23 -7.65 -7.57
C ALA A 383 -15.28 -7.68 -6.36
N VAL A 384 -14.93 -6.51 -5.84
CA VAL A 384 -14.17 -6.36 -4.59
C VAL A 384 -14.96 -5.52 -3.60
N GLU A 385 -14.82 -5.81 -2.32
CA GLU A 385 -15.51 -5.04 -1.27
C GLU A 385 -15.06 -3.57 -1.14
N ASP A 386 -16.06 -2.77 -0.79
CA ASP A 386 -16.15 -1.43 -0.17
C ASP A 386 -15.34 -1.25 1.12
N LEU A 387 -14.03 -1.12 1.05
CA LEU A 387 -13.17 -1.18 2.25
C LEU A 387 -12.65 0.14 2.77
N THR A 388 -13.13 1.24 2.19
CA THR A 388 -12.87 2.58 2.72
C THR A 388 -13.34 2.73 4.17
N THR A 389 -14.32 1.93 4.60
CA THR A 389 -14.93 2.00 5.93
C THR A 389 -14.44 0.94 6.92
N LEU A 390 -13.60 -0.03 6.51
CA LEU A 390 -13.16 -1.08 7.44
C LEU A 390 -12.12 -0.54 8.44
N GLU A 391 -12.48 -0.54 9.72
CA GLU A 391 -11.57 -0.23 10.81
C GLU A 391 -10.82 -1.47 11.29
N THR A 392 -9.51 -1.35 11.52
CA THR A 392 -8.69 -2.41 12.13
C THR A 392 -8.83 -2.38 13.66
N ARG A 393 -10.07 -2.49 14.17
CA ARG A 393 -10.42 -2.43 15.59
C ARG A 393 -11.50 -3.47 15.91
N GLY A 394 -11.66 -3.81 17.20
CA GLY A 394 -12.68 -4.76 17.65
C GLY A 394 -12.40 -6.25 17.37
N HIS A 395 -11.29 -6.59 16.71
CA HIS A 395 -10.97 -7.98 16.34
C HIS A 395 -9.81 -8.61 17.15
N GLY A 396 -9.41 -7.96 18.25
CA GLY A 396 -8.25 -8.35 19.08
C GLY A 396 -6.90 -7.86 18.53
N ARG A 397 -5.89 -7.79 19.40
CA ARG A 397 -4.55 -7.22 19.09
C ARG A 397 -3.91 -7.86 17.86
N VAL A 398 -4.01 -9.19 17.74
CA VAL A 398 -3.40 -9.97 16.66
C VAL A 398 -4.06 -9.66 15.31
N ASN A 399 -5.39 -9.76 15.21
CA ASN A 399 -6.08 -9.50 13.94
C ASN A 399 -6.04 -8.04 13.53
N ASN A 400 -6.10 -7.11 14.47
CA ASN A 400 -5.94 -5.68 14.18
C ASN A 400 -4.55 -5.40 13.58
N ASN A 401 -3.51 -6.02 14.15
CA ASN A 401 -2.15 -5.93 13.59
C ASN A 401 -2.08 -6.57 12.20
N ARG A 402 -2.63 -7.78 12.00
CA ARG A 402 -2.68 -8.44 10.69
C ARG A 402 -3.37 -7.58 9.64
N ALA A 403 -4.56 -7.06 9.94
CA ALA A 403 -5.30 -6.21 9.03
C ALA A 403 -4.53 -4.92 8.69
N ALA A 404 -3.88 -4.30 9.68
CA ALA A 404 -3.06 -3.11 9.49
C ALA A 404 -1.80 -3.38 8.65
N GLN A 405 -1.25 -4.60 8.68
CA GLN A 405 -0.06 -4.99 7.92
C GLN A 405 -0.38 -5.62 6.55
N SER A 406 -1.63 -6.02 6.33
CA SER A 406 -2.06 -6.68 5.09
C SER A 406 -1.79 -5.81 3.87
N ALA A 407 -1.38 -6.44 2.76
CA ALA A 407 -1.16 -5.77 1.50
C ALA A 407 -2.47 -5.37 0.78
N ARG A 408 -3.62 -5.41 1.46
CA ARG A 408 -4.97 -5.31 0.90
C ARG A 408 -5.17 -4.20 -0.13
N ARG A 409 -4.87 -2.94 0.25
CA ARG A 409 -4.99 -1.80 -0.69
C ARG A 409 -4.09 -1.95 -1.92
N ARG A 410 -2.87 -2.49 -1.72
CA ARG A 410 -1.95 -2.76 -2.83
C ARG A 410 -2.43 -3.92 -3.69
N ALA A 411 -3.07 -4.92 -3.09
CA ALA A 411 -3.61 -6.09 -3.78
C ALA A 411 -4.82 -5.72 -4.66
N VAL A 412 -5.72 -4.85 -4.19
CA VAL A 412 -6.80 -4.30 -5.04
C VAL A 412 -6.22 -3.51 -6.23
N ALA A 413 -5.24 -2.64 -6.01
CA ALA A 413 -4.61 -1.88 -7.09
C ALA A 413 -3.85 -2.79 -8.07
N ALA A 414 -3.15 -3.80 -7.56
CA ALA A 414 -2.48 -4.80 -8.38
C ALA A 414 -3.49 -5.63 -9.19
N LEU A 415 -4.63 -6.00 -8.59
CA LEU A 415 -5.70 -6.74 -9.23
C LEU A 415 -6.34 -5.95 -10.37
N ALA A 416 -6.64 -4.66 -10.14
CA ALA A 416 -7.14 -3.79 -11.20
C ALA A 416 -6.15 -3.68 -12.36
N HIS A 417 -4.85 -3.63 -12.07
CA HIS A 417 -3.81 -3.59 -13.08
C HIS A 417 -3.69 -4.91 -13.86
N THR A 418 -3.65 -6.07 -13.19
CA THR A 418 -3.52 -7.37 -13.86
C THR A 418 -4.78 -7.74 -14.63
N ALA A 419 -5.97 -7.44 -14.09
CA ALA A 419 -7.25 -7.73 -14.72
C ALA A 419 -7.50 -6.84 -15.94
N ALA A 420 -7.07 -5.57 -15.92
CA ALA A 420 -7.12 -4.70 -17.09
C ALA A 420 -6.33 -5.28 -18.28
N GLY A 421 -5.22 -5.97 -18.03
CA GLY A 421 -4.43 -6.64 -19.06
C GLY A 421 -5.16 -7.78 -19.79
N VAL A 422 -6.25 -8.31 -19.22
CA VAL A 422 -7.11 -9.33 -19.85
C VAL A 422 -8.51 -8.79 -20.16
N GLY A 423 -8.72 -7.48 -20.08
CA GLY A 423 -10.03 -6.87 -20.36
C GLY A 423 -11.09 -7.12 -19.29
N VAL A 424 -10.71 -7.50 -18.07
CA VAL A 424 -11.66 -7.73 -16.97
C VAL A 424 -11.64 -6.56 -15.98
N PRO A 425 -12.75 -5.81 -15.85
CA PRO A 425 -12.86 -4.66 -14.95
C PRO A 425 -13.03 -5.09 -13.50
N VAL A 426 -12.36 -4.39 -12.59
CA VAL A 426 -12.52 -4.57 -11.14
C VAL A 426 -13.50 -3.52 -10.61
N VAL A 427 -14.58 -3.97 -9.97
CA VAL A 427 -15.68 -3.13 -9.48
C VAL A 427 -15.75 -3.20 -7.96
N SER A 428 -15.86 -2.04 -7.33
CA SER A 428 -16.06 -1.90 -5.90
C SER A 428 -17.55 -2.03 -5.55
N VAL A 429 -17.91 -2.92 -4.62
CA VAL A 429 -19.31 -3.16 -4.19
C VAL A 429 -19.45 -3.00 -2.66
N PRO A 430 -20.65 -2.74 -2.10
CA PRO A 430 -20.79 -2.57 -0.65
C PRO A 430 -20.35 -3.83 0.11
N ALA A 431 -19.64 -3.69 1.23
CA ALA A 431 -19.11 -4.82 2.02
C ALA A 431 -20.09 -5.33 3.09
N ARG A 432 -20.98 -4.47 3.59
CA ARG A 432 -21.85 -4.80 4.74
C ARG A 432 -22.72 -6.03 4.46
N GLY A 433 -22.75 -6.98 5.39
CA GLY A 433 -23.56 -8.19 5.29
C GLY A 433 -23.01 -9.28 4.36
N SER A 434 -21.94 -9.02 3.57
CA SER A 434 -21.43 -9.99 2.58
C SER A 434 -21.07 -11.35 3.20
N SER A 435 -20.51 -11.32 4.41
CA SER A 435 -20.05 -12.51 5.14
C SER A 435 -20.92 -12.91 6.33
N ALA A 436 -22.11 -12.28 6.45
CA ALA A 436 -23.07 -12.52 7.53
C ALA A 436 -24.44 -13.00 7.03
N GLN A 437 -24.80 -12.69 5.79
CA GLN A 437 -26.08 -13.07 5.18
C GLN A 437 -25.90 -14.18 4.15
N CYS A 438 -26.87 -15.08 4.08
CA CYS A 438 -26.84 -16.17 3.12
C CYS A 438 -27.01 -15.67 1.68
N PRO A 439 -26.18 -16.09 0.72
CA PRO A 439 -26.35 -15.69 -0.67
C PRO A 439 -27.66 -16.17 -1.30
N GLY A 440 -28.22 -17.29 -0.81
CA GLY A 440 -29.43 -17.92 -1.34
C GLY A 440 -30.75 -17.38 -0.81
N CYS A 441 -30.83 -16.96 0.46
CA CYS A 441 -32.10 -16.50 1.06
C CYS A 441 -31.99 -15.28 1.97
N ASP A 442 -30.84 -14.60 1.99
CA ASP A 442 -30.49 -13.43 2.82
C ASP A 442 -30.57 -13.61 4.35
N GLN A 443 -30.97 -14.79 4.83
CA GLN A 443 -31.02 -15.10 6.25
C GLN A 443 -29.62 -15.08 6.89
N PRO A 444 -29.52 -14.70 8.18
CA PRO A 444 -28.25 -14.73 8.90
C PRO A 444 -27.56 -16.12 8.86
N LEU A 445 -26.24 -16.11 8.69
CA LEU A 445 -25.41 -17.31 8.67
C LEU A 445 -24.96 -17.70 10.09
N ALA A 446 -25.20 -18.95 10.45
CA ALA A 446 -24.62 -19.60 11.62
C ALA A 446 -23.15 -20.00 11.35
N ARG A 447 -22.37 -20.18 12.42
CA ARG A 447 -20.92 -20.50 12.35
C ARG A 447 -20.57 -21.75 13.17
N PRO A 448 -21.10 -22.93 12.81
CA PRO A 448 -21.01 -24.13 13.65
C PRO A 448 -19.59 -24.65 13.89
N GLY A 449 -18.64 -24.38 12.98
CA GLY A 449 -17.23 -24.73 13.11
C GLY A 449 -16.30 -23.53 13.33
N GLY A 450 -16.83 -22.42 13.86
CA GLY A 450 -16.07 -21.20 14.13
C GLY A 450 -15.97 -20.25 12.94
N TYR A 451 -15.05 -19.28 13.03
CA TYR A 451 -15.01 -18.08 12.18
C TYR A 451 -15.01 -18.36 10.67
N HIS A 452 -14.32 -19.39 10.21
CA HIS A 452 -14.19 -19.72 8.78
C HIS A 452 -15.35 -20.57 8.22
N THR A 453 -16.32 -20.94 9.05
CA THR A 453 -17.47 -21.74 8.63
C THR A 453 -18.73 -20.88 8.56
N ALA A 454 -19.55 -21.15 7.55
CA ALA A 454 -20.85 -20.52 7.40
C ALA A 454 -21.90 -21.59 7.05
N TRP A 455 -23.06 -21.49 7.69
CA TRP A 455 -24.21 -22.39 7.47
C TRP A 455 -25.51 -21.60 7.55
N CYS A 456 -26.39 -21.77 6.57
CA CYS A 456 -27.72 -21.17 6.59
C CYS A 456 -28.76 -22.18 7.11
N PRO A 457 -29.50 -21.88 8.19
CA PRO A 457 -30.56 -22.77 8.66
C PRO A 457 -31.77 -22.84 7.71
N GLY A 458 -32.02 -21.78 6.94
CA GLY A 458 -33.16 -21.68 6.02
C GLY A 458 -32.96 -22.51 4.75
N CYS A 459 -32.01 -22.11 3.90
CA CYS A 459 -31.80 -22.77 2.60
C CYS A 459 -30.69 -23.84 2.60
N ARG A 460 -30.10 -24.14 3.76
CA ARG A 460 -29.06 -25.18 3.95
C ARG A 460 -27.78 -24.99 3.12
N VAL A 461 -27.57 -23.81 2.54
CA VAL A 461 -26.29 -23.42 1.93
C VAL A 461 -25.24 -23.29 3.03
N GLY A 462 -24.09 -23.92 2.84
CA GLY A 462 -22.97 -23.80 3.76
C GLY A 462 -21.63 -24.17 3.16
N GLY A 463 -20.56 -23.80 3.86
CA GLY A 463 -19.19 -23.98 3.40
C GLY A 463 -18.23 -23.01 4.06
N ASN A 464 -17.18 -22.66 3.33
CA ASN A 464 -16.22 -21.65 3.77
C ASN A 464 -16.88 -20.27 3.73
N ARG A 465 -16.84 -19.55 4.87
CA ARG A 465 -17.43 -18.21 5.02
C ARG A 465 -16.96 -17.23 3.95
N ASP A 466 -15.66 -17.24 3.64
CA ASP A 466 -15.03 -16.28 2.74
C ASP A 466 -15.42 -16.58 1.27
N HIS A 467 -15.71 -17.85 0.94
CA HIS A 467 -16.27 -18.23 -0.36
C HIS A 467 -17.72 -17.75 -0.52
N LEU A 468 -18.55 -17.95 0.50
CA LEU A 468 -19.93 -17.44 0.51
C LEU A 468 -19.96 -15.90 0.42
N ALA A 469 -19.00 -15.23 1.07
CA ALA A 469 -18.83 -13.79 0.93
C ALA A 469 -18.45 -13.40 -0.49
N GLY A 470 -17.54 -14.13 -1.14
CA GLY A 470 -17.23 -13.98 -2.57
C GLY A 470 -18.48 -14.07 -3.45
N VAL A 471 -19.34 -15.08 -3.24
CA VAL A 471 -20.60 -15.23 -3.99
C VAL A 471 -21.52 -14.02 -3.80
N ASN A 472 -21.64 -13.51 -2.57
CA ASN A 472 -22.43 -12.29 -2.30
C ASN A 472 -21.86 -11.04 -2.99
N LEU A 473 -20.54 -10.90 -3.06
CA LEU A 473 -19.90 -9.77 -3.75
C LEU A 473 -20.12 -9.84 -5.26
N ALA A 474 -19.94 -11.02 -5.86
CA ALA A 474 -20.22 -11.27 -7.28
C ALA A 474 -21.69 -10.98 -7.63
N LYS A 475 -22.62 -11.49 -6.80
CA LYS A 475 -24.05 -11.19 -6.91
C LYS A 475 -24.32 -9.68 -6.96
N ARG A 476 -23.73 -8.92 -6.02
CA ARG A 476 -23.95 -7.47 -5.94
C ARG A 476 -23.44 -6.74 -7.18
N ALA A 477 -22.35 -7.24 -7.78
CA ALA A 477 -21.84 -6.67 -9.02
C ALA A 477 -22.79 -6.94 -10.20
N LEU A 478 -23.28 -8.17 -10.35
CA LEU A 478 -24.21 -8.54 -11.43
C LEU A 478 -25.53 -7.77 -11.33
N LEU A 479 -26.16 -7.72 -10.14
CA LEU A 479 -27.42 -6.99 -9.95
C LEU A 479 -27.22 -5.47 -10.10
N GLY A 480 -26.11 -4.95 -9.59
CA GLY A 480 -25.82 -3.52 -9.60
C GLY A 480 -25.13 -2.99 -10.85
N LYS A 481 -24.89 -3.81 -11.89
CA LYS A 481 -24.08 -3.42 -13.06
C LYS A 481 -24.59 -2.16 -13.74
N ASN A 482 -25.91 -2.02 -13.88
CA ASN A 482 -26.56 -0.84 -14.45
C ASN A 482 -26.47 0.44 -13.59
N LYS A 483 -25.97 0.34 -12.36
CA LYS A 483 -25.83 1.44 -11.38
C LYS A 483 -24.36 1.78 -11.07
N VAL A 484 -23.44 1.37 -11.95
CA VAL A 484 -22.01 1.65 -11.79
C VAL A 484 -21.71 3.15 -11.92
N THR A 485 -21.02 3.70 -10.93
CA THR A 485 -20.50 5.06 -10.97
C THR A 485 -19.00 5.05 -11.30
N ARG A 486 -18.57 5.93 -12.20
CA ARG A 486 -17.15 6.06 -12.61
C ARG A 486 -16.63 7.42 -12.16
N ARG A 487 -15.48 7.42 -11.48
CA ARG A 487 -14.74 8.64 -11.11
C ARG A 487 -13.31 8.51 -11.57
N ARG A 488 -12.75 9.59 -12.14
CA ARG A 488 -11.37 9.60 -12.63
C ARG A 488 -10.41 9.23 -11.50
N GLY A 489 -9.56 8.23 -11.74
CA GLY A 489 -8.57 7.76 -10.77
C GLY A 489 -9.12 6.88 -9.64
N GLN A 490 -10.39 6.47 -9.70
CA GLN A 490 -11.00 5.52 -8.77
C GLN A 490 -11.51 4.29 -9.53
N LEU A 491 -11.67 3.18 -8.81
CA LEU A 491 -12.35 2.01 -9.36
C LEU A 491 -13.82 2.36 -9.67
N PRO A 492 -14.41 1.77 -10.71
CA PRO A 492 -15.85 1.73 -10.86
C PRO A 492 -16.51 1.23 -9.57
N ALA A 493 -17.58 1.89 -9.13
CA ALA A 493 -18.21 1.58 -7.85
C ALA A 493 -19.72 1.45 -7.96
N ILE A 494 -20.25 0.38 -7.38
CA ILE A 494 -21.67 0.15 -7.11
C ILE A 494 -21.90 0.47 -5.64
N ARG A 495 -22.87 1.34 -5.34
CA ARG A 495 -23.15 1.77 -3.96
C ARG A 495 -24.45 1.23 -3.38
N VAL A 496 -25.27 0.63 -4.23
CA VAL A 496 -26.53 -0.01 -3.83
C VAL A 496 -26.26 -1.50 -3.64
N ALA A 497 -26.79 -2.06 -2.56
CA ALA A 497 -26.78 -3.51 -2.36
C ALA A 497 -28.17 -4.04 -2.72
N GLU A 498 -28.26 -4.65 -3.90
CA GLU A 498 -29.45 -5.39 -4.31
C GLU A 498 -29.32 -6.86 -3.95
N HIS A 499 -30.45 -7.52 -3.73
CA HIS A 499 -30.50 -8.92 -3.37
C HIS A 499 -31.40 -9.69 -4.33
N ALA A 500 -30.88 -10.80 -4.83
CA ALA A 500 -31.62 -11.87 -5.46
C ALA A 500 -31.06 -13.21 -4.95
N PRO A 501 -31.89 -14.27 -4.85
CA PRO A 501 -31.44 -15.56 -4.39
C PRO A 501 -30.44 -16.17 -5.37
N VAL A 502 -29.25 -16.54 -4.89
CA VAL A 502 -28.32 -17.37 -5.67
C VAL A 502 -28.68 -18.84 -5.48
N ARG A 503 -28.89 -19.57 -6.57
CA ARG A 503 -29.18 -21.00 -6.56
C ARG A 503 -27.89 -21.80 -6.66
N GLN A 504 -27.87 -22.95 -5.98
CA GLN A 504 -26.75 -23.88 -6.12
C GLN A 504 -26.83 -24.55 -7.50
N CYS A 505 -25.80 -24.34 -8.31
CA CYS A 505 -25.64 -25.09 -9.54
C CYS A 505 -25.36 -26.57 -9.21
N ARG A 506 -26.18 -27.48 -9.74
CA ARG A 506 -25.99 -28.94 -9.58
C ARG A 506 -25.03 -29.52 -10.62
N ASP A 507 -24.69 -28.74 -11.64
CA ASP A 507 -23.89 -29.20 -12.77
C ASP A 507 -22.39 -29.20 -12.48
N LYS A 508 -21.77 -30.36 -12.69
CA LYS A 508 -20.32 -30.59 -12.59
C LYS A 508 -19.57 -30.17 -13.86
N HIS A 509 -20.08 -29.22 -14.63
CA HIS A 509 -19.56 -28.92 -15.97
C HIS A 509 -18.48 -27.82 -16.02
N ALA A 510 -18.20 -27.13 -14.91
CA ALA A 510 -17.00 -26.29 -14.83
C ALA A 510 -15.75 -27.20 -14.74
N PRO A 511 -14.73 -27.01 -15.60
CA PRO A 511 -13.48 -27.72 -15.45
C PRO A 511 -12.90 -27.36 -14.09
N THR A 512 -12.82 -28.34 -13.19
CA THR A 512 -11.98 -28.19 -12.00
C THR A 512 -10.56 -28.11 -12.52
N PRO A 513 -9.84 -26.97 -12.40
CA PRO A 513 -8.49 -26.89 -12.89
C PRO A 513 -7.68 -27.97 -12.19
N SER A 514 -7.04 -28.84 -12.96
CA SER A 514 -6.13 -29.83 -12.39
C SER A 514 -5.04 -29.08 -11.64
N ARG A 515 -5.10 -29.10 -10.30
CA ARG A 515 -4.00 -28.59 -9.46
C ARG A 515 -2.70 -29.21 -9.98
N PRO A 516 -1.61 -28.44 -10.14
CA PRO A 516 -0.28 -29.00 -10.25
C PRO A 516 -0.05 -29.88 -9.03
N ARG A 517 -0.10 -31.20 -9.22
CA ARG A 517 0.18 -32.14 -8.15
C ARG A 517 1.66 -31.98 -7.84
N HIS A 518 1.97 -31.39 -6.68
CA HIS A 518 3.30 -31.58 -6.10
C HIS A 518 3.52 -33.09 -5.98
N ARG A 519 4.52 -33.57 -6.72
CA ARG A 519 4.92 -34.97 -6.85
C ARG A 519 5.35 -35.49 -5.48
N ARG A 520 4.41 -36.00 -4.67
CA ARG A 520 4.74 -36.85 -3.52
C ARG A 520 4.97 -38.27 -4.01
N VAL A 521 6.11 -38.80 -3.62
CA VAL A 521 6.60 -40.16 -3.86
C VAL A 521 5.58 -41.18 -3.33
N ARG A 522 5.24 -42.18 -4.15
CA ARG A 522 4.35 -43.31 -3.83
C ARG A 522 5.07 -44.31 -2.93
N ARG A 523 4.36 -44.85 -1.92
CA ARG A 523 4.37 -46.29 -1.62
C ARG A 523 2.94 -46.79 -1.27
N SER A 524 2.60 -47.87 -1.97
CA SER A 524 1.60 -48.96 -1.90
C SER A 524 0.36 -48.94 -0.97
N ARG A 525 -0.77 -49.46 -1.51
CA ARG A 525 -2.07 -49.84 -0.89
C ARG A 525 -2.09 -51.33 -0.45
N PRO A 526 -3.11 -51.86 0.29
CA PRO A 526 -4.39 -52.37 -0.31
C PRO A 526 -5.66 -52.03 0.52
N THR A 527 -6.77 -51.55 -0.08
CA THR A 527 -8.01 -52.24 -0.57
C THR A 527 -9.00 -52.73 0.51
N VAL A 528 -10.13 -52.02 0.66
CA VAL A 528 -11.43 -52.55 1.14
C VAL A 528 -12.58 -51.87 0.36
N THR A 529 -13.59 -52.67 0.00
CA THR A 529 -14.82 -52.44 -0.80
C THR A 529 -15.79 -51.39 -0.19
N PRO A 530 -16.66 -50.71 -0.97
CA PRO A 530 -17.27 -49.44 -0.58
C PRO A 530 -18.64 -49.57 0.10
N ARG A 531 -18.95 -48.64 1.02
CA ARG A 531 -20.33 -48.34 1.47
C ARG A 531 -20.74 -46.95 0.97
N LEU A 532 -21.91 -46.90 0.33
CA LEU A 532 -22.58 -45.68 -0.12
C LEU A 532 -23.04 -44.85 1.08
N GLY A 533 -22.81 -43.54 1.05
CA GLY A 533 -23.17 -42.60 2.11
C GLY A 533 -21.94 -41.88 2.66
N VAL A 534 -21.96 -40.55 2.55
CA VAL A 534 -20.89 -39.63 2.93
C VAL A 534 -20.33 -39.98 4.31
N THR A 535 -19.08 -40.47 4.35
CA THR A 535 -18.25 -40.48 5.56
C THR A 535 -17.10 -39.49 5.39
N PRO A 536 -16.75 -38.77 6.46
CA PRO A 536 -15.91 -37.59 6.40
C PRO A 536 -14.50 -38.01 6.00
N LYS A 537 -13.91 -37.28 5.04
CA LYS A 537 -12.46 -37.39 4.85
C LYS A 537 -11.82 -37.09 6.19
N GLN A 538 -11.01 -38.05 6.64
CA GLN A 538 -10.04 -37.91 7.71
C GLN A 538 -9.59 -36.46 7.82
N HIS A 539 -9.72 -35.91 9.03
CA HIS A 539 -9.06 -34.68 9.41
C HIS A 539 -7.56 -34.87 9.21
N VAL A 540 -7.09 -34.61 7.99
CA VAL A 540 -5.74 -34.15 7.74
C VAL A 540 -5.73 -32.79 8.41
N PRO A 541 -4.99 -32.59 9.52
CA PRO A 541 -4.83 -31.24 10.01
C PRO A 541 -4.32 -30.44 8.82
N ALA A 542 -4.99 -29.34 8.48
CA ALA A 542 -4.30 -28.28 7.77
C ALA A 542 -2.97 -28.13 8.50
N SER A 543 -1.82 -28.25 7.81
CA SER A 543 -0.53 -27.92 8.42
C SER A 543 -0.76 -26.62 9.17
N GLN A 544 -0.71 -26.70 10.50
CA GLN A 544 -1.35 -25.78 11.43
C GLN A 544 -1.50 -24.39 10.82
N ALA A 545 -2.76 -24.00 10.56
CA ALA A 545 -3.10 -22.76 9.90
C ALA A 545 -2.45 -21.61 10.68
N SER A 546 -1.31 -21.15 10.19
CA SER A 546 -0.46 -20.14 10.81
C SER A 546 0.12 -20.51 12.20
N VAL A 547 1.41 -20.23 12.37
CA VAL A 547 2.14 -20.28 13.66
C VAL A 547 1.41 -19.53 14.78
N TRP A 548 0.49 -18.62 14.45
CA TRP A 548 -0.23 -17.78 15.40
C TRP A 548 -1.43 -18.46 16.06
N ASP A 549 -1.97 -19.53 15.47
CA ASP A 549 -3.00 -20.34 16.13
C ASP A 549 -2.37 -21.29 17.17
N THR A 550 -1.04 -21.46 17.12
CA THR A 550 -0.24 -22.25 18.07
C THR A 550 0.41 -21.46 19.19
N VAL A 551 0.41 -20.12 19.18
CA VAL A 551 0.93 -19.33 20.30
C VAL A 551 -0.15 -19.15 21.36
N LYS A 552 -0.27 -20.11 22.29
CA LYS A 552 -0.85 -19.82 23.61
C LYS A 552 0.08 -18.81 24.30
N PRO A 553 -0.43 -17.72 24.91
CA PRO A 553 0.39 -16.88 25.77
C PRO A 553 0.95 -17.75 26.89
N THR A 554 2.28 -17.83 27.00
CA THR A 554 2.91 -18.37 28.20
C THR A 554 2.49 -17.47 29.36
N PRO A 555 1.89 -17.99 30.44
CA PRO A 555 1.73 -17.22 31.67
C PRO A 555 3.12 -16.73 32.09
N PRO A 556 3.27 -15.49 32.58
CA PRO A 556 4.54 -15.10 33.16
C PRO A 556 4.83 -16.03 34.34
N HIS A 557 5.81 -16.92 34.17
CA HIS A 557 6.44 -17.58 35.31
C HIS A 557 7.14 -16.50 36.12
N GLY A 558 6.59 -16.26 37.30
CA GLY A 558 7.28 -15.59 38.39
C GLY A 558 8.34 -16.50 39.00
N ASP A 559 9.13 -15.86 39.86
CA ASP A 559 10.24 -16.33 40.71
C ASP A 559 11.64 -16.02 40.12
N ALA A 560 12.55 -15.31 40.81
CA ALA A 560 12.59 -14.90 42.23
C ALA A 560 13.51 -13.68 42.48
N GLY A 561 13.25 -12.98 43.60
CA GLY A 561 14.12 -11.99 44.26
C GLY A 561 13.36 -10.72 44.68
N SER A 562 12.49 -10.76 45.72
CA SER A 562 12.76 -10.34 47.13
C SER A 562 13.07 -8.84 47.26
N ARG A 563 12.44 -7.96 48.07
CA ARG A 563 11.43 -7.89 49.15
C ARG A 563 10.82 -6.47 49.01
N ASP A 564 9.55 -6.20 49.31
CA ASP A 564 9.14 -5.76 50.64
C ASP A 564 7.62 -5.82 50.82
N THR A 565 7.24 -6.36 51.96
CA THR A 565 5.91 -6.43 52.57
C THR A 565 5.29 -5.06 52.80
N ARG A 566 4.04 -4.88 52.34
CA ARG A 566 3.05 -4.13 53.13
C ARG A 566 1.62 -4.59 52.85
N THR A 567 0.88 -4.58 53.93
CA THR A 567 -0.40 -5.21 54.27
C THR A 567 -1.59 -4.68 53.45
N SER A 568 -2.52 -5.58 53.12
CA SER A 568 -3.81 -5.24 52.49
C SER A 568 -4.78 -4.63 53.51
N PRO A 569 -5.62 -3.64 53.14
CA PRO A 569 -6.87 -3.39 53.83
C PRO A 569 -8.04 -4.10 53.13
N THR A 570 -8.84 -4.77 53.95
CA THR A 570 -10.12 -5.43 53.68
C THR A 570 -11.17 -4.44 53.13
N PRO A 571 -12.10 -4.87 52.24
CA PRO A 571 -13.11 -4.00 51.63
C PRO A 571 -14.32 -3.79 52.56
N ALA A 572 -14.87 -2.57 52.56
CA ALA A 572 -16.15 -2.26 53.20
C ALA A 572 -17.26 -2.13 52.13
N THR A 573 -18.32 -2.89 52.35
CA THR A 573 -19.62 -2.91 51.65
C THR A 573 -20.42 -1.61 51.93
N PRO A 574 -21.41 -1.26 51.09
CA PRO A 574 -22.02 0.07 51.05
C PRO A 574 -23.27 0.18 51.94
N VAL A 575 -23.59 1.39 52.42
CA VAL A 575 -24.89 1.74 53.01
C VAL A 575 -25.34 3.10 52.49
N ALA A 576 -26.64 3.19 52.23
CA ALA A 576 -27.37 4.25 51.57
C ALA A 576 -27.75 5.44 52.49
N ASP A 577 -28.25 6.46 51.79
CA ASP A 577 -29.23 7.49 52.17
C ASP A 577 -28.85 8.75 52.98
N SER A 578 -29.01 9.87 52.25
CA SER A 578 -29.83 11.05 52.58
C SER A 578 -29.44 11.95 53.76
N THR A 579 -29.01 13.19 53.48
CA THR A 579 -29.81 14.43 53.69
C THR A 579 -28.98 15.73 53.55
N ARG A 580 -29.46 16.61 52.65
CA ARG A 580 -29.70 18.07 52.76
C ARG A 580 -28.62 19.13 53.11
N SER A 581 -28.79 20.26 52.39
CA SER A 581 -28.44 21.68 52.67
C SER A 581 -26.99 22.07 52.37
N THR A 582 -26.66 23.09 51.59
CA THR A 582 -27.34 24.27 51.01
C THR A 582 -26.69 24.63 49.68
#